data_AF-A0A8X6FUQ3-F1
#
_entry.id   AF-A0A8X6FUQ3-F1
#
_cell.length_a   1.000
_cell.length_b   1.000
_cell.length_c   1.000
_cell.angle_alpha   90.00
_cell.angle_beta   90.00
_cell.angle_gamma   90.00
#
_symmetry.space_group_name_H-M   'P 1'
#
loop_
_entity.id
_entity.type
_entity.pdbx_description
1 polymer ?
#
loop_
_entity_poly.entity_id
_entity_poly.type
_entity_poly.pdbx_seq_one_letter_code
_entity_poly.pdbx_strand_id
1 'polypeptide(L)'
;MNMPLPYTNFAWMTPDEIQSFDIFGTTPDSPQGYILEVDLEIPTSLHDEHNDLPMAPEHLNITYDLLSPYSKRLCDQYQLKTLCLQKSSRLIFLIKTIMLCII
;
A
#
# COMPACT_ATOMS: atom_id res chain seq x y z
N MET A 1 0.53 15.04 -19.39
CA MET A 1 -0.52 14.83 -18.36
C MET A 1 -1.86 14.99 -19.07
N ASN A 2 -2.69 13.95 -19.14
CA ASN A 2 -3.95 13.96 -19.90
C ASN A 2 -5.19 14.18 -19.02
N MET A 3 -5.01 14.26 -17.70
CA MET A 3 -6.09 14.50 -16.73
C MET A 3 -5.64 15.55 -15.70
N PRO A 4 -6.49 16.55 -15.37
CA PRO A 4 -6.18 17.55 -14.36
C PRO A 4 -6.19 16.93 -12.95
N LEU A 5 -5.26 17.36 -12.10
CA LEU A 5 -5.23 16.98 -10.69
C LEU A 5 -6.08 17.95 -9.86
N PRO A 6 -6.80 17.47 -8.83
CA PRO A 6 -7.53 18.34 -7.92
C PRO A 6 -6.54 19.22 -7.15
N TYR A 7 -6.85 20.50 -7.04
CA TYR A 7 -5.95 21.49 -6.43
C TYR A 7 -6.54 22.14 -5.17
N THR A 8 -7.87 22.22 -5.04
CA THR A 8 -8.54 22.99 -3.97
C THR A 8 -9.90 22.38 -3.60
N ASN A 9 -10.48 22.86 -2.49
CA ASN A 9 -11.84 22.59 -2.01
C ASN A 9 -12.08 21.15 -1.55
N PHE A 10 -11.10 20.54 -0.90
CA PHE A 10 -11.29 19.25 -0.23
C PHE A 10 -12.25 19.43 0.96
N ALA A 11 -13.30 18.61 0.99
CA ALA A 11 -14.28 18.56 2.06
C ALA A 11 -14.59 17.10 2.39
N TRP A 12 -14.86 16.83 3.67
CA TRP A 12 -15.32 15.53 4.13
C TRP A 12 -16.80 15.35 3.77
N MET A 13 -17.16 14.18 3.25
CA MET A 13 -18.57 13.81 3.05
C MET A 13 -19.24 13.54 4.40
N THR A 14 -20.55 13.82 4.44
CA THR A 14 -21.39 13.46 5.59
C THR A 14 -21.64 11.95 5.64
N PRO A 15 -21.97 11.39 6.82
CA PRO A 15 -22.24 9.95 6.96
C PRO A 15 -23.38 9.45 6.08
N ASP A 16 -24.37 10.29 5.79
CA ASP A 16 -25.49 9.98 4.89
C ASP A 16 -25.04 9.92 3.42
N GLU A 17 -24.20 10.86 2.99
CA GLU A 17 -23.61 10.87 1.64
C GLU A 17 -22.74 9.63 1.41
N ILE A 18 -21.92 9.24 2.39
CA ILE A 18 -21.05 8.06 2.32
C ILE A 18 -21.88 6.77 2.12
N GLN A 19 -23.00 6.64 2.83
CA GLN A 19 -23.87 5.45 2.69
C GLN A 19 -24.55 5.36 1.32
N SER A 20 -24.86 6.50 0.72
CA SER A 20 -25.48 6.59 -0.61
C SER A 20 -24.49 6.58 -1.77
N PHE A 21 -23.18 6.61 -1.47
CA PHE A 21 -22.13 6.79 -2.47
C PHE A 21 -21.93 5.53 -3.32
N ASP A 22 -22.08 5.69 -4.64
CA ASP A 22 -21.80 4.62 -5.61
C ASP A 22 -20.45 4.86 -6.32
N ILE A 23 -19.47 4.03 -5.97
CA ILE A 23 -18.11 4.07 -6.52
C ILE A 23 -18.12 3.76 -8.03
N PHE A 24 -18.95 2.80 -8.46
CA PHE A 24 -18.93 2.30 -9.85
C PHE A 24 -19.74 3.18 -10.81
N GLY A 25 -20.67 3.98 -10.28
CA GLY A 25 -21.49 4.92 -11.05
C GLY A 25 -20.81 6.25 -11.37
N THR A 26 -19.67 6.56 -10.75
CA THR A 26 -18.99 7.84 -10.93
C THR A 26 -18.20 7.89 -12.24
N THR A 27 -18.44 8.91 -13.07
CA THR A 27 -17.73 9.08 -14.35
C THR A 27 -16.38 9.81 -14.16
N PRO A 28 -15.36 9.49 -14.97
CA PRO A 28 -14.03 10.10 -14.87
C PRO A 28 -13.99 11.59 -15.27
N ASP A 29 -15.02 12.08 -15.97
CA ASP A 29 -15.18 13.49 -16.38
C ASP A 29 -16.06 14.30 -15.40
N SER A 30 -16.33 13.74 -14.22
CA SER A 30 -17.05 14.43 -13.17
C SER A 30 -16.29 15.69 -12.73
N PRO A 31 -16.98 16.83 -12.52
CA PRO A 31 -16.36 18.05 -11.99
C PRO A 31 -15.84 17.87 -10.55
N GLN A 32 -16.31 16.83 -9.85
CA GLN A 32 -15.93 16.51 -8.49
C GLN A 32 -15.18 15.18 -8.45
N GLY A 33 -13.98 15.19 -7.88
CA GLY A 33 -13.18 14.01 -7.60
C GLY A 33 -13.33 13.56 -6.15
N TYR A 34 -13.21 12.26 -5.92
CA TYR A 34 -13.30 11.66 -4.58
C TYR A 34 -11.97 10.98 -4.22
N ILE A 35 -11.58 11.08 -2.96
CA ILE A 35 -10.46 10.32 -2.37
C ILE A 35 -11.10 9.31 -1.42
N LEU A 36 -10.81 8.03 -1.63
CA LEU A 36 -11.42 6.93 -0.90
C LEU A 36 -10.38 6.27 0.00
N GLU A 37 -10.72 6.12 1.28
CA GLU A 37 -10.03 5.24 2.20
C GLU A 37 -10.79 3.92 2.24
N VAL A 38 -10.15 2.82 1.81
CA VAL A 38 -10.77 1.51 1.71
C VAL A 38 -9.85 0.43 2.27
N ASP A 39 -10.43 -0.55 2.94
CA ASP A 39 -9.76 -1.81 3.23
C ASP A 39 -9.68 -2.64 1.96
N LEU A 40 -8.47 -3.13 1.62
CA LEU A 40 -8.27 -4.03 0.49
C LEU A 40 -8.10 -5.47 0.99
N GLU A 41 -8.96 -6.37 0.50
CA GLU A 41 -8.77 -7.80 0.64
C GLU A 41 -8.19 -8.35 -0.66
N ILE A 42 -7.00 -8.96 -0.57
CA ILE A 42 -6.31 -9.51 -1.75
C ILE A 42 -6.46 -11.03 -1.72
N PRO A 43 -7.11 -11.64 -2.75
CA PRO A 43 -7.35 -13.07 -2.77
C PRO A 43 -6.02 -13.82 -2.90
N THR A 44 -5.94 -14.98 -2.26
CA THR A 44 -4.67 -15.69 -2.10
C THR A 44 -4.03 -16.14 -3.40
N SER A 45 -4.82 -16.33 -4.46
CA SER A 45 -4.35 -16.71 -5.79
C SER A 45 -3.45 -15.67 -6.46
N LEU A 46 -3.56 -14.40 -6.07
CA LEU A 46 -2.78 -13.29 -6.64
C LEU A 46 -1.46 -13.05 -5.90
N HIS A 47 -1.20 -13.72 -4.77
CA HIS A 47 0.04 -13.55 -4.02
C HIS A 47 1.27 -14.06 -4.78
N ASP A 48 1.13 -15.17 -5.51
CA ASP A 48 2.25 -15.76 -6.26
C ASP A 48 2.60 -14.93 -7.50
N GLU A 49 1.60 -14.33 -8.15
CA GLU A 49 1.80 -13.46 -9.32
C GLU A 49 2.43 -12.12 -8.93
N HIS A 50 2.03 -11.55 -7.80
CA HIS A 50 2.51 -10.25 -7.32
C HIS A 50 3.70 -10.31 -6.36
N ASN A 51 4.45 -11.42 -6.36
CA ASN A 51 5.59 -11.61 -5.47
C ASN A 51 6.72 -10.59 -5.72
N ASP A 52 6.93 -10.18 -6.98
CA ASP A 52 7.98 -9.23 -7.33
C ASP A 52 7.58 -7.76 -7.07
N LEU A 53 6.30 -7.44 -7.24
CA LEU A 53 5.75 -6.08 -7.11
C LEU A 53 4.50 -6.10 -6.23
N PRO A 54 4.67 -6.02 -4.90
CA PRO A 54 3.56 -5.99 -3.97
C PRO A 54 2.60 -4.82 -4.25
N MET A 55 1.29 -5.08 -4.20
CA MET A 55 0.29 -4.01 -4.24
C MET A 55 0.29 -3.27 -2.91
N ALA A 56 0.29 -1.93 -2.97
CA ALA A 56 0.30 -1.03 -1.80
C ALA A 56 1.43 -1.33 -0.80
N PRO A 57 2.69 -1.22 -1.23
CA PRO A 57 3.79 -1.59 -0.37
C PRO A 57 4.04 -0.58 0.76
N GLU A 58 4.22 -1.10 1.97
CA GLU A 58 4.54 -0.28 3.12
C GLU A 58 6.06 -0.18 3.33
N HIS A 59 6.50 0.99 3.83
CA HIS A 59 7.89 1.20 4.20
C HIS A 59 8.15 0.59 5.58
N LEU A 60 8.59 -0.67 5.59
CA LEU A 60 8.91 -1.39 6.82
C LEU A 60 10.43 -1.55 6.99
N ASN A 61 10.90 -1.32 8.22
CA ASN A 61 12.27 -1.63 8.57
C ASN A 61 12.38 -3.11 8.97
N ILE A 62 12.97 -3.92 8.08
CA ILE A 62 13.05 -5.36 8.30
C ILE A 62 14.06 -5.66 9.39
N THR A 63 13.63 -6.37 10.43
CA THR A 63 14.52 -6.96 11.45
C THR A 63 14.97 -8.36 11.01
N TYR A 64 16.07 -8.86 11.58
CA TYR A 64 16.61 -10.19 11.23
C TYR A 64 15.58 -11.31 11.44
N ASP A 65 14.69 -11.18 12.42
CA ASP A 65 13.69 -12.19 12.75
C ASP A 65 12.66 -12.41 11.63
N LEU A 66 12.33 -11.34 10.88
CA LEU A 66 11.37 -11.34 9.77
C LEU A 66 11.94 -11.94 8.46
N LEU A 67 13.23 -12.25 8.43
CA LEU A 67 13.87 -12.81 7.24
C LEU A 67 13.49 -14.28 7.02
N SER A 68 13.36 -14.66 5.75
CA SER A 68 13.20 -16.06 5.37
C SER A 68 14.40 -16.91 5.84
N PRO A 69 14.24 -18.23 6.06
CA PRO A 69 15.34 -19.11 6.45
C PRO A 69 16.49 -19.13 5.44
N TYR A 70 16.22 -18.91 4.16
CA TYR A 70 17.25 -18.77 3.12
C TYR A 70 18.05 -17.49 3.31
N SER A 71 17.37 -16.35 3.49
CA SER A 71 18.00 -15.05 3.70
C SER A 71 18.84 -15.02 4.99
N LYS A 72 18.37 -15.65 6.08
CA LYS A 72 19.13 -15.76 7.34
C LYS A 72 20.48 -16.47 7.13
N ARG A 73 20.47 -17.61 6.42
CA ARG A 73 21.68 -18.37 6.10
C ARG A 73 22.69 -17.55 5.29
N LEU A 74 22.21 -16.78 4.30
CA LEU A 74 23.07 -15.87 3.54
C LEU A 74 23.66 -14.77 4.43
N CYS A 75 22.85 -14.16 5.30
CA CYS A 75 23.34 -13.15 6.24
C CYS A 75 24.43 -13.70 7.16
N ASP A 76 24.29 -14.93 7.64
CA ASP A 76 25.31 -15.60 8.47
C ASP A 76 26.57 -15.92 7.67
N GLN A 77 26.43 -16.43 6.44
CA GLN A 77 27.56 -16.77 5.56
C GLN A 77 28.42 -15.54 5.21
N TYR A 78 27.80 -14.37 5.01
CA TYR A 78 28.48 -13.14 4.60
C TYR A 78 28.67 -12.12 5.73
N GLN A 79 28.39 -12.48 6.99
CA GLN A 79 28.47 -11.61 8.17
C GLN A 79 27.71 -10.27 8.05
N LEU A 80 26.55 -10.27 7.38
CA LEU A 80 25.80 -9.06 7.02
C LEU A 80 24.87 -8.51 8.13
N LYS A 81 24.98 -9.02 9.36
CA LYS A 81 24.02 -8.77 10.46
C LYS A 81 23.77 -7.29 10.78
N THR A 82 24.75 -6.41 10.54
CA THR A 82 24.68 -4.99 10.89
C THR A 82 24.48 -4.03 9.70
N LEU A 83 24.77 -4.46 8.45
CA LEU A 83 24.75 -3.55 7.29
C LEU A 83 23.38 -3.52 6.56
N CYS A 84 22.67 -4.64 6.50
CA CYS A 84 21.42 -4.76 5.72
C CYS A 84 20.20 -4.14 6.42
N LEU A 85 20.20 -4.08 7.75
CA LEU A 85 19.10 -3.53 8.56
C LEU A 85 19.03 -1.99 8.55
N GLN A 86 20.09 -1.32 8.08
CA GLN A 86 20.17 0.15 8.08
C GLN A 86 19.75 0.76 6.74
N LYS A 87 19.64 -0.04 5.67
CA LYS A 87 19.50 0.46 4.30
C LYS A 87 18.42 -0.22 3.46
N SER A 88 17.85 -1.33 3.93
CA SER A 88 16.87 -2.09 3.16
C SER A 88 15.47 -1.84 3.73
N SER A 89 14.92 -0.66 3.47
CA SER A 89 13.46 -0.54 3.45
C SER A 89 12.95 -1.37 2.28
N ARG A 90 12.36 -2.53 2.58
CA ARG A 90 11.67 -3.31 1.56
C ARG A 90 10.19 -3.03 1.65
N LEU A 91 9.62 -2.98 0.47
CA LEU A 91 8.21 -2.96 0.18
C LEU A 91 7.69 -4.36 0.50
N ILE A 92 6.88 -4.51 1.55
CA ILE A 92 6.34 -5.81 1.99
C ILE A 92 4.82 -5.78 1.86
N PHE A 93 4.24 -6.90 1.45
CA PHE A 93 2.79 -7.13 1.40
C PHE A 93 2.27 -7.33 2.83
N LEU A 94 1.55 -6.35 3.39
CA LEU A 94 0.81 -6.51 4.63
C LEU A 94 -0.68 -6.56 4.27
N ILE A 95 -1.32 -7.70 4.54
CA ILE A 95 -2.74 -7.96 4.25
C ILE A 95 -3.62 -7.27 5.32
N LYS A 96 -3.26 -6.06 5.76
CA LYS A 96 -3.98 -5.38 6.83
C LYS A 96 -4.01 -3.89 6.59
N THR A 97 -5.23 -3.42 6.30
CA THR A 97 -5.72 -2.04 6.34
C THR A 97 -4.69 -1.02 5.85
N ILE A 98 -4.80 -0.71 4.56
CA ILE A 98 -4.13 0.45 3.98
C ILE A 98 -4.76 1.68 4.63
N MET A 99 -4.17 2.10 5.74
CA MET A 99 -4.39 3.40 6.35
C MET A 99 -3.72 4.41 5.42
N LEU A 100 -4.52 4.97 4.51
CA LEU A 100 -4.06 6.05 3.65
C LEU A 100 -3.86 7.28 4.54
N CYS A 101 -2.61 7.53 4.92
CA CYS A 101 -2.22 8.70 5.69
C CYS A 101 -2.66 9.98 4.94
N ILE A 102 -3.48 10.77 5.63
CA ILE A 102 -4.06 12.04 5.19
C ILE A 102 -3.00 13.16 5.27
N ILE A 103 -2.95 13.98 4.20
CA ILE A 103 -2.14 15.19 3.91
C ILE A 103 -0.69 14.93 3.45
#